data_AF-A0A1D8G0Q1-F1
#
_entry.id   AF-A0A1D8G0Q1-F1
#
_cell.length_a   1.000
_cell.length_b   1.000
_cell.length_c   1.000
_cell.angle_alpha   90.00
_cell.angle_beta   90.00
_cell.angle_gamma   90.00
#
_symmetry.space_group_name_H-M   'P 1'
#
loop_
_entity.id
_entity.type
_entity.pdbx_description
1 polymer ?
#
loop_
_entity_poly.entity_id
_entity_poly.type
_entity_poly.pdbx_seq_one_letter_code
_entity_poly.pdbx_strand_id
1 'polypeptide(L)'
;MTAPTLPLSARRRIPVPDRARLTGEQRHGTACVWCAVVLSPETAADLGHRPYTTPSVDYVLTWWPRGCRACVAARAPLPVDTATMRAMARQALDVDLPAAVAASLAVMYRGMLRELVPAVRDAVDDLPYEHTDRRAAEADVHRALGDLDHRPRGPGAEAAHALRLAHALLVLTDRLDQSTPGRTSAVPGTPT
;
A
#
# COMPACT_ATOMS: atom_id res chain seq x y z
N MET A 1 8.15 16.20 -18.30
CA MET A 1 7.15 15.46 -17.51
C MET A 1 7.74 15.22 -16.13
N THR A 2 7.28 15.95 -15.11
CA THR A 2 7.73 15.72 -13.73
C THR A 2 7.07 14.44 -13.24
N ALA A 3 7.86 13.39 -12.96
CA ALA A 3 7.31 12.17 -12.40
C ALA A 3 6.56 12.51 -11.10
N PRO A 4 5.37 11.94 -10.85
CA PRO A 4 4.64 12.20 -9.62
C PRO A 4 5.51 11.85 -8.42
N THR A 5 5.69 12.80 -7.52
CA THR A 5 6.39 12.59 -6.25
C THR A 5 5.55 11.63 -5.42
N LEU A 6 6.06 10.41 -5.20
CA LEU A 6 5.42 9.46 -4.30
C LEU A 6 5.26 10.09 -2.91
N PRO A 7 4.16 9.86 -2.19
CA PRO A 7 4.06 10.30 -0.81
C PRO A 7 5.12 9.62 0.08
N LEU A 8 5.41 10.21 1.24
CA LEU A 8 6.44 9.69 2.15
C LEU A 8 6.06 8.31 2.71
N SER A 9 4.77 8.13 3.00
CA SER A 9 4.16 6.85 3.38
C SER A 9 4.51 5.75 2.37
N ALA A 10 4.23 5.96 1.08
CA ALA A 10 4.55 5.00 0.01
C ALA A 10 6.05 4.71 -0.11
N ARG A 11 6.89 5.72 0.09
CA ARG A 11 8.35 5.56 0.09
C ARG A 11 8.86 4.75 1.29
N ARG A 12 8.14 4.75 2.42
CA ARG A 12 8.44 3.92 3.60
C ARG A 12 8.36 2.42 3.32
N ARG A 13 7.63 2.01 2.30
CA ARG A 13 7.51 0.60 1.90
C ARG A 13 8.59 0.13 0.93
N ILE A 14 9.35 1.05 0.34
CA ILE A 14 10.42 0.67 -0.58
C ILE A 14 11.48 -0.10 0.23
N PRO A 15 11.81 -1.35 -0.17
CA PRO A 15 12.84 -2.12 0.51
C PRO A 15 14.19 -1.40 0.42
N VAL A 16 14.82 -1.19 1.59
CA VAL A 16 16.16 -0.62 1.70
C VAL A 16 17.17 -1.73 2.01
N PRO A 17 18.43 -1.61 1.52
CA PRO A 17 19.47 -2.56 1.87
C PRO A 17 19.71 -2.59 3.38
N ASP A 18 20.22 -3.73 3.86
CA ASP A 18 20.67 -3.88 5.25
C ASP A 18 21.68 -2.78 5.61
N ARG A 19 21.37 -2.02 6.66
CA ARG A 19 22.17 -0.89 7.14
C ARG A 19 23.61 -1.30 7.45
N ALA A 20 23.83 -2.52 7.93
CA ALA A 20 25.16 -3.03 8.26
C ALA A 20 26.09 -3.12 7.04
N ARG A 21 25.53 -3.20 5.82
CA ARG A 21 26.28 -3.34 4.56
C ARG A 21 26.55 -2.01 3.86
N LEU A 22 26.12 -0.90 4.45
CA LEU A 22 26.20 0.42 3.86
C LEU A 22 27.46 1.17 4.28
N THR A 23 27.94 2.02 3.38
CA THR A 23 29.02 2.98 3.68
C THR A 23 28.58 3.99 4.74
N GLY A 24 29.53 4.71 5.34
CA GLY A 24 29.23 5.81 6.26
C GLY A 24 28.30 6.84 5.62
N GLU A 25 28.58 7.27 4.39
CA GLU A 25 27.79 8.27 3.67
C GLU A 25 26.34 7.81 3.43
N GLN A 26 26.14 6.55 3.03
CA GLN A 26 24.81 5.99 2.85
C GLN A 26 24.04 5.86 4.17
N ARG A 27 24.71 5.50 5.26
CA ARG A 27 24.09 5.44 6.60
C ARG A 27 23.67 6.82 7.12
N HIS A 28 24.42 7.86 6.80
CA HIS A 28 24.07 9.25 7.16
C HIS A 28 23.13 9.92 6.15
N GLY A 29 22.82 9.26 5.03
CA GLY A 29 21.94 9.79 4.00
C GLY A 29 22.58 10.88 3.13
N THR A 30 23.90 11.02 3.16
CA THR A 30 24.65 11.92 2.24
C THR A 30 24.91 11.26 0.88
N ALA A 31 24.67 9.95 0.76
CA ALA A 31 24.71 9.21 -0.48
C ALA A 31 23.47 8.32 -0.64
N CYS A 32 23.09 8.05 -1.89
CA CYS A 32 21.96 7.17 -2.21
C CYS A 32 22.18 5.77 -1.64
N VAL A 33 21.22 5.28 -0.88
CA VAL A 33 21.27 3.96 -0.23
C VAL A 33 21.50 2.79 -1.21
N TRP A 34 21.17 2.97 -2.50
CA TRP A 34 21.33 1.93 -3.51
C TRP A 34 22.52 2.11 -4.45
N CYS A 35 22.73 3.30 -5.00
CA CYS A 35 23.77 3.54 -6.01
C CYS A 35 24.95 4.39 -5.53
N ALA A 36 24.96 4.80 -4.26
CA ALA A 36 26.01 5.60 -3.64
C ALA A 36 26.28 6.98 -4.29
N VAL A 37 25.45 7.44 -5.23
CA VAL A 37 25.57 8.82 -5.73
C VAL A 37 25.40 9.81 -4.58
N VAL A 38 26.27 10.82 -4.53
CA VAL A 38 26.22 11.89 -3.54
C VAL A 38 24.89 12.62 -3.65
N LEU A 39 24.26 12.87 -2.51
CA LEU A 39 22.98 13.55 -2.40
C LEU A 39 23.17 14.94 -1.80
N SER A 40 22.50 15.91 -2.38
CA SER A 40 22.22 17.19 -1.75
C SER A 40 20.82 17.17 -1.10
N PRO A 41 20.50 18.12 -0.20
CA PRO A 41 19.15 18.26 0.35
C PRO A 41 18.05 18.33 -0.74
N GLU A 42 18.35 18.90 -1.89
CA GLU A 42 17.41 19.09 -3.00
C GLU A 42 17.20 17.80 -3.82
N THR A 43 18.22 16.94 -3.89
CA THR A 43 18.22 15.72 -4.72
C THR A 43 17.89 14.45 -3.94
N ALA A 44 18.02 14.50 -2.62
CA ALA A 44 17.64 13.43 -1.71
C ALA A 44 16.13 13.25 -1.66
N ALA A 45 15.66 12.03 -1.95
CA ALA A 45 14.33 11.59 -1.60
C ALA A 45 14.38 10.89 -0.22
N ASP A 46 13.63 11.42 0.74
CA ASP A 46 13.41 10.76 2.03
C ASP A 46 12.60 9.47 1.83
N LEU A 47 13.10 8.38 2.40
CA LEU A 47 12.47 7.06 2.40
C LEU A 47 11.71 6.78 3.69
N GLY A 48 11.62 7.74 4.60
CA GLY A 48 11.00 7.62 5.92
C GLY A 48 11.92 6.91 6.91
N HIS A 49 11.55 6.97 8.19
CA HIS A 49 12.33 6.36 9.26
C HIS A 49 12.28 4.82 9.24
N ARG A 50 13.35 4.17 9.69
CA ARG A 50 13.50 2.72 9.86
C ARG A 50 14.10 2.40 11.23
N PRO A 51 13.53 1.44 11.98
CA PRO A 51 14.17 0.95 13.19
C PRO A 51 15.42 0.14 12.83
N TYR A 52 16.46 0.23 13.66
CA TYR A 52 17.61 -0.68 13.59
C TYR A 52 18.19 -0.90 14.99
N THR A 53 18.89 -2.01 15.16
CA THR A 53 19.66 -2.32 16.37
C THR A 53 21.14 -2.38 16.03
N THR A 54 21.99 -2.16 17.03
CA THR A 54 23.43 -2.37 16.95
C THR A 54 23.84 -3.21 18.15
N PRO A 55 24.81 -4.14 18.02
CA PRO A 55 25.27 -4.96 19.15
C PRO A 55 25.77 -4.15 20.35
N SER A 56 26.09 -2.87 20.15
CA SER A 56 26.60 -1.98 21.18
C SER A 56 25.54 -1.34 22.07
N VAL A 57 24.24 -1.47 21.76
CA VAL A 57 23.15 -0.88 22.56
C VAL A 57 21.94 -1.80 22.60
N ASP A 58 21.25 -1.85 23.75
CA ASP A 58 20.10 -2.73 23.98
C ASP A 58 18.74 -2.11 23.60
N TYR A 59 18.74 -0.99 22.88
CA TYR A 59 17.51 -0.30 22.45
C TYR A 59 17.46 -0.11 20.93
N VAL A 60 16.24 0.08 20.42
CA VAL A 60 16.00 0.30 18.98
C VAL A 60 16.31 1.75 18.63
N LEU A 61 17.25 1.93 17.71
CA LEU A 61 17.60 3.22 17.13
C LEU A 61 16.76 3.49 15.88
N THR A 62 16.68 4.76 15.49
CA THR A 62 15.99 5.19 14.28
C THR A 62 16.99 5.65 13.24
N TRP A 63 16.78 5.22 11.99
CA TRP A 63 17.59 5.58 10.82
C TRP A 63 16.69 6.20 9.75
N TRP A 64 17.19 7.22 9.05
CA TRP A 64 16.46 7.94 8.00
C TRP A 64 17.16 7.74 6.64
N PRO A 65 16.96 6.59 5.98
CA PRO A 65 17.55 6.33 4.68
C PRO A 65 17.12 7.34 3.62
N ARG A 66 18.04 7.70 2.72
CA ARG A 66 17.80 8.59 1.59
C ARG A 66 18.18 7.91 0.28
N GLY A 67 17.42 8.20 -0.77
CA GLY A 67 17.67 7.69 -2.13
C GLY A 67 17.71 8.82 -3.15
N CYS A 68 18.39 8.61 -4.28
CA CYS A 68 18.23 9.51 -5.42
C CYS A 68 16.87 9.26 -6.11
N ARG A 69 16.33 10.29 -6.76
CA ARG A 69 15.00 10.21 -7.42
C ARG A 69 14.89 9.06 -8.42
N ALA A 70 15.95 8.78 -9.17
CA ALA A 70 15.97 7.68 -10.14
C ALA A 70 15.82 6.31 -9.47
N CYS A 71 16.58 6.04 -8.41
CA CYS A 71 16.47 4.76 -7.69
C CYS A 71 15.16 4.61 -6.92
N VAL A 72 14.59 5.71 -6.42
CA VAL A 72 13.25 5.71 -5.80
C VAL A 72 12.18 5.39 -6.83
N ALA A 73 12.19 6.06 -7.99
CA ALA A 73 11.23 5.79 -9.06
C ALA A 73 11.32 4.34 -9.56
N ALA A 74 12.54 3.82 -9.75
CA ALA A 74 12.76 2.44 -10.20
C ALA A 74 12.31 1.37 -9.19
N ARG A 75 12.08 1.74 -7.92
CA ARG A 75 11.65 0.83 -6.84
C ARG A 75 10.29 1.23 -6.25
N ALA A 76 9.62 2.19 -6.89
CA ALA A 76 8.27 2.57 -6.54
C ALA A 76 7.37 1.34 -6.64
N PRO A 77 6.48 1.08 -5.65
CA PRO A 77 5.43 0.10 -5.83
C PRO A 77 4.62 0.46 -7.08
N LEU A 78 4.26 -0.55 -7.88
CA LEU A 78 3.34 -0.32 -8.99
C LEU A 78 2.01 0.24 -8.43
N PRO A 79 1.35 1.16 -9.16
CA PRO A 79 0.03 1.62 -8.77
C PRO A 79 -0.92 0.43 -8.65
N VAL A 80 -1.69 0.38 -7.56
CA VAL A 80 -2.76 -0.60 -7.40
C VAL A 80 -3.85 -0.29 -8.43
N ASP A 81 -4.24 -1.29 -9.23
CA ASP A 81 -5.31 -1.17 -10.22
C ASP A 81 -6.68 -1.28 -9.55
N THR A 82 -7.11 -0.17 -8.95
CA THR A 82 -8.39 -0.09 -8.23
C THR A 82 -9.59 -0.27 -9.15
N ALA A 83 -9.48 0.08 -10.43
CA ALA A 83 -10.56 -0.07 -11.40
C ALA A 83 -10.86 -1.55 -11.66
N THR A 84 -9.82 -2.34 -11.95
CA THR A 84 -9.96 -3.79 -12.17
C THR A 84 -10.42 -4.50 -10.90
N MET A 85 -9.81 -4.19 -9.74
CA MET A 85 -10.23 -4.78 -8.44
C MET A 85 -11.71 -4.53 -8.15
N ARG A 86 -12.19 -3.30 -8.40
CA ARG A 86 -13.59 -2.91 -8.22
C ARG A 86 -14.52 -3.64 -9.19
N ALA A 87 -14.15 -3.73 -10.47
CA ALA A 87 -14.96 -4.43 -11.47
C ALA A 87 -15.14 -5.91 -11.11
N MET A 88 -14.06 -6.59 -10.72
CA MET A 88 -14.10 -8.00 -10.32
C MET A 88 -14.92 -8.22 -9.05
N ALA A 89 -14.75 -7.36 -8.04
CA ALA A 89 -15.52 -7.44 -6.81
C ALA A 89 -17.02 -7.24 -7.07
N ARG A 90 -17.43 -6.25 -7.89
CA ARG A 90 -18.83 -6.05 -8.28
C ARG A 90 -19.42 -7.25 -8.98
N GLN A 91 -18.71 -7.78 -9.97
CA GLN A 91 -19.16 -8.95 -10.72
C GLN A 91 -19.44 -10.15 -9.79
N ALA A 92 -18.62 -10.36 -8.75
CA ALA A 92 -18.83 -11.45 -7.81
C ALA A 92 -20.01 -11.22 -6.85
N LEU A 93 -20.42 -9.98 -6.60
CA LEU A 93 -21.58 -9.67 -5.76
C LEU A 93 -22.91 -9.79 -6.53
N ASP A 94 -22.87 -9.66 -7.86
CA ASP A 94 -24.05 -9.73 -8.73
C ASP A 94 -24.43 -11.16 -9.17
N VAL A 95 -23.61 -12.17 -8.84
CA VAL A 95 -23.83 -13.56 -9.23
C VAL A 95 -23.99 -14.47 -8.02
N ASP A 96 -24.83 -15.49 -8.15
CA ASP A 96 -24.83 -16.58 -7.17
C ASP A 96 -23.58 -17.44 -7.39
N LEU A 97 -22.71 -17.47 -6.38
CA LEU A 97 -21.37 -18.05 -6.49
C LEU A 97 -21.37 -19.55 -6.19
N PRO A 98 -21.05 -20.41 -7.18
CA PRO A 98 -20.86 -21.83 -6.90
C PRO A 98 -19.70 -22.05 -5.93
N ALA A 99 -19.85 -23.00 -5.01
CA ALA A 99 -18.83 -23.30 -4.01
C ALA A 99 -17.44 -23.60 -4.61
N ALA A 100 -17.40 -24.23 -5.80
CA ALA A 100 -16.16 -24.54 -6.51
C ALA A 100 -15.37 -23.28 -6.95
N VAL A 101 -16.07 -22.19 -7.27
CA VAL A 101 -15.45 -20.93 -7.71
C VAL A 101 -15.13 -20.03 -6.52
N ALA A 102 -15.93 -20.11 -5.45
CA ALA A 102 -15.78 -19.30 -4.26
C ALA A 102 -14.39 -19.40 -3.62
N ALA A 103 -13.83 -20.60 -3.52
CA ALA A 103 -12.50 -20.81 -2.93
C ALA A 103 -11.39 -20.09 -3.73
N SER A 104 -11.42 -20.19 -5.06
CA SER A 104 -10.46 -19.52 -5.94
C SER A 104 -10.58 -18.00 -5.86
N LEU A 105 -11.81 -17.48 -5.84
CA LEU A 105 -12.07 -16.05 -5.66
C LEU A 105 -11.59 -15.56 -4.29
N ALA A 106 -11.81 -16.32 -3.22
CA ALA A 106 -11.33 -15.97 -1.89
C ALA A 106 -9.79 -15.86 -1.86
N VAL A 107 -9.06 -16.79 -2.49
CA VAL A 107 -7.59 -16.70 -2.61
C VAL A 107 -7.17 -15.45 -3.38
N MET A 108 -7.81 -15.19 -4.52
CA MET A 108 -7.53 -14.03 -5.35
C MET A 108 -7.79 -12.71 -4.62
N TYR A 109 -8.95 -12.56 -3.98
CA TYR A 109 -9.32 -11.36 -3.23
C TYR A 109 -8.43 -11.15 -2.01
N ARG A 110 -7.99 -12.22 -1.32
CA ARG A 110 -6.95 -12.11 -0.29
C ARG A 110 -5.66 -11.51 -0.84
N GLY A 111 -5.24 -11.92 -2.04
CA GLY A 111 -4.08 -11.34 -2.72
C GLY A 111 -4.26 -9.84 -2.98
N MET A 112 -5.39 -9.46 -3.57
CA MET A 112 -5.70 -8.05 -3.85
C MET A 112 -5.75 -7.19 -2.58
N LEU A 113 -6.40 -7.68 -1.51
CA LEU A 113 -6.47 -6.98 -0.23
C LEU A 113 -5.10 -6.81 0.44
N ARG A 114 -4.19 -7.78 0.28
CA ARG A 114 -2.81 -7.66 0.81
C ARG A 114 -2.03 -6.53 0.14
N GLU A 115 -2.31 -6.24 -1.13
CA GLU A 115 -1.72 -5.09 -1.83
C GLU A 115 -2.46 -3.78 -1.51
N LEU A 116 -3.79 -3.82 -1.41
CA LEU A 116 -4.63 -2.63 -1.22
C LEU A 116 -4.58 -2.09 0.22
N VAL A 117 -4.54 -2.95 1.24
CA VAL A 117 -4.53 -2.52 2.65
C VAL A 117 -3.34 -1.61 2.97
N PRO A 118 -2.09 -1.94 2.61
CA PRO A 118 -0.99 -1.02 2.74
C PRO A 118 -1.26 0.29 1.99
N ALA A 119 -1.70 0.23 0.72
CA ALA A 119 -1.93 1.43 -0.08
C ALA A 119 -2.91 2.41 0.58
N VAL A 120 -4.00 1.91 1.16
CA VAL A 120 -4.96 2.72 1.94
C VAL A 120 -4.32 3.28 3.19
N ARG A 121 -3.61 2.47 3.99
CA ARG A 121 -2.92 2.94 5.20
C ARG A 121 -1.97 4.10 4.92
N ASP A 122 -1.20 3.99 3.86
CA ASP A 122 -0.27 5.02 3.46
C ASP A 122 -0.98 6.34 3.11
N ALA A 123 -2.05 6.25 2.31
CA ALA A 123 -2.86 7.43 1.98
C ALA A 123 -3.52 8.05 3.23
N VAL A 124 -3.91 7.22 4.19
CA VAL A 124 -4.50 7.64 5.47
C VAL A 124 -3.46 8.28 6.40
N ASP A 125 -2.23 7.77 6.42
CA ASP A 125 -1.14 8.35 7.22
C ASP A 125 -0.75 9.74 6.74
N ASP A 126 -0.94 10.04 5.46
CA ASP A 126 -0.72 11.37 4.90
C ASP A 126 -1.87 12.36 5.19
N LEU A 127 -3.02 11.89 5.69
CA LEU A 127 -4.13 12.76 6.09
C LEU A 127 -3.83 13.44 7.44
N PRO A 128 -4.30 14.70 7.64
CA PRO A 128 -4.24 15.36 8.94
C PRO A 128 -4.86 14.49 10.04
N TYR A 129 -4.27 14.50 11.23
CA TYR A 129 -4.72 13.66 12.36
C TYR A 129 -6.20 13.88 12.72
N GLU A 130 -6.67 15.12 12.65
CA GLU A 130 -8.06 15.51 12.99
C GLU A 130 -9.08 15.18 11.90
N HIS A 131 -8.64 14.64 10.75
CA HIS A 131 -9.53 14.35 9.63
C HIS A 131 -10.47 13.18 9.98
N THR A 132 -11.79 13.40 9.94
CA THR A 132 -12.79 12.37 10.27
C THR A 132 -12.64 11.11 9.41
N ASP A 133 -12.23 11.28 8.15
CA ASP A 133 -12.02 10.16 7.23
C ASP A 133 -10.85 9.26 7.63
N ARG A 134 -9.90 9.76 8.43
CA ARG A 134 -8.78 8.96 8.95
C ARG A 134 -9.30 7.83 9.82
N ARG A 135 -10.15 8.13 10.81
CA ARG A 135 -10.73 7.11 11.71
C ARG A 135 -11.61 6.12 10.96
N ALA A 136 -12.42 6.60 10.01
CA ALA A 136 -13.27 5.74 9.19
C ALA A 136 -12.43 4.78 8.35
N ALA A 137 -11.37 5.27 7.71
CA ALA A 137 -10.46 4.45 6.93
C ALA A 137 -9.70 3.43 7.79
N GLU A 138 -9.23 3.82 8.98
CA GLU A 138 -8.58 2.92 9.93
C GLU A 138 -9.53 1.78 10.36
N ALA A 139 -10.81 2.09 10.61
CA ALA A 139 -11.82 1.09 10.95
C ALA A 139 -12.11 0.14 9.77
N ASP A 140 -12.21 0.66 8.55
CA ASP A 140 -12.41 -0.16 7.34
C ASP A 140 -11.21 -1.08 7.09
N VAL A 141 -9.98 -0.59 7.28
CA VAL A 141 -8.75 -1.40 7.21
C VAL A 141 -8.75 -2.48 8.28
N HIS A 142 -9.13 -2.15 9.52
CA HIS A 142 -9.18 -3.12 10.61
C HIS A 142 -10.21 -4.23 10.31
N ARG A 143 -11.38 -3.87 9.80
CA ARG A 143 -12.40 -4.83 9.35
C ARG A 143 -11.86 -5.76 8.26
N ALA A 144 -11.23 -5.20 7.22
CA ALA A 144 -10.67 -5.99 6.13
C ALA A 144 -9.58 -6.97 6.59
N LEU A 145 -8.75 -6.59 7.57
CA LEU A 145 -7.78 -7.50 8.18
C LEU A 145 -8.46 -8.63 8.96
N GLY A 146 -9.51 -8.31 9.73
CA GLY A 146 -10.33 -9.33 10.39
C GLY A 146 -10.93 -10.33 9.41
N ASP A 147 -11.41 -9.84 8.25
CA ASP A 147 -11.88 -10.71 7.17
C ASP A 147 -10.76 -11.56 6.59
N LEU A 148 -9.56 -11.00 6.35
CA LEU A 148 -8.40 -11.75 5.84
C LEU A 148 -7.97 -12.91 6.76
N ASP A 149 -8.01 -12.69 8.08
CA ASP A 149 -7.62 -13.67 9.09
C ASP A 149 -8.70 -14.72 9.36
N HIS A 150 -9.94 -14.45 8.94
CA HIS A 150 -11.06 -15.35 9.13
C HIS A 150 -10.88 -16.65 8.33
N ARG A 151 -11.06 -17.78 9.02
CA ARG A 151 -11.11 -19.11 8.41
C ARG A 151 -12.57 -19.56 8.27
N PRO A 152 -13.11 -19.64 7.05
CA PRO A 152 -14.49 -20.10 6.83
C PRO A 152 -14.67 -21.55 7.31
N ARG A 153 -15.84 -21.85 7.89
CA ARG A 153 -16.20 -23.19 8.38
C ARG A 153 -17.64 -23.53 8.05
N GLY A 154 -17.87 -24.74 7.56
CA GLY A 154 -19.20 -25.25 7.26
C GLY A 154 -19.62 -25.09 5.79
N PRO A 155 -20.78 -25.66 5.42
CA PRO A 155 -21.30 -25.58 4.05
C PRO A 155 -21.59 -24.12 3.66
N GLY A 156 -21.18 -23.73 2.46
CA GLY A 156 -21.37 -22.35 1.94
C GLY A 156 -20.48 -21.28 2.56
N ALA A 157 -19.65 -21.61 3.56
CA ALA A 157 -18.84 -20.63 4.26
C ALA A 157 -17.77 -19.98 3.38
N GLU A 158 -17.25 -20.71 2.38
CA GLU A 158 -16.30 -20.17 1.40
C GLU A 158 -16.94 -19.11 0.50
N ALA A 159 -18.18 -19.33 0.04
CA ALA A 159 -18.91 -18.35 -0.76
C ALA A 159 -19.18 -17.08 0.06
N ALA A 160 -19.69 -17.23 1.28
CA ALA A 160 -19.91 -16.11 2.18
C ALA A 160 -18.61 -15.35 2.50
N HIS A 161 -17.49 -16.06 2.63
CA HIS A 161 -16.20 -15.44 2.88
C HIS A 161 -15.66 -14.71 1.65
N ALA A 162 -15.76 -15.29 0.45
CA ALA A 162 -15.39 -14.63 -0.80
C ALA A 162 -16.17 -13.31 -1.01
N LEU A 163 -17.48 -13.31 -0.74
CA LEU A 163 -18.33 -12.12 -0.82
C LEU A 163 -17.92 -11.05 0.22
N ARG A 164 -17.56 -11.44 1.45
CA ARG A 164 -17.02 -10.48 2.45
C ARG A 164 -15.73 -9.82 1.96
N LEU A 165 -14.81 -10.59 1.39
CA LEU A 165 -13.57 -10.06 0.81
C LEU A 165 -13.84 -9.14 -0.38
N ALA A 166 -14.81 -9.47 -1.24
CA ALA A 166 -15.24 -8.61 -2.34
C ALA A 166 -15.81 -7.27 -1.83
N HIS A 167 -16.65 -7.28 -0.80
CA HIS A 167 -17.13 -6.06 -0.15
C HIS A 167 -15.99 -5.23 0.44
N ALA A 168 -15.03 -5.87 1.13
CA ALA A 168 -13.86 -5.19 1.67
C ALA A 168 -13.03 -4.52 0.56
N LEU A 169 -12.87 -5.17 -0.60
CA LEU A 169 -12.20 -4.57 -1.76
C LEU A 169 -12.92 -3.30 -2.23
N LEU A 170 -14.24 -3.34 -2.40
CA LEU A 170 -15.00 -2.14 -2.82
C LEU A 170 -14.80 -0.98 -1.85
N VAL A 171 -15.01 -1.23 -0.56
CA VAL A 171 -14.85 -0.22 0.50
C VAL A 171 -13.45 0.39 0.48
N LEU A 172 -12.40 -0.44 0.41
CA LEU A 172 -11.02 0.04 0.43
C LEU A 172 -10.61 0.75 -0.87
N THR A 173 -11.10 0.31 -2.03
CA THR A 173 -10.83 1.01 -3.31
C THR A 173 -11.47 2.40 -3.33
N ASP A 174 -12.72 2.52 -2.86
CA ASP A 174 -13.40 3.81 -2.75
C ASP A 174 -12.69 4.72 -1.72
N ARG A 175 -12.20 4.13 -0.62
CA ARG A 175 -11.41 4.89 0.36
C ARG A 175 -10.11 5.42 -0.22
N LEU A 176 -9.38 4.60 -0.98
CA LEU A 176 -8.13 5.02 -1.60
C LEU A 176 -8.35 6.18 -2.59
N ASP A 177 -9.44 6.12 -3.36
CA ASP A 177 -9.78 7.18 -4.30
C ASP A 177 -10.15 8.49 -3.58
N GLN A 178 -10.87 8.42 -2.45
CA GLN A 178 -11.20 9.60 -1.61
C GLN A 178 -9.96 10.23 -0.97
N SER A 179 -8.99 9.41 -0.53
CA SER A 179 -7.77 9.88 0.13
C SER A 179 -6.68 10.35 -0.83
N THR A 180 -6.83 10.16 -2.15
CA THR A 180 -5.84 10.57 -3.15
C THR A 180 -6.28 11.88 -3.82
N PRO A 181 -5.75 13.05 -3.41
CA PRO A 181 -6.12 14.33 -4.03
C PRO A 181 -5.74 14.34 -5.52
N GLY A 182 -6.70 14.63 -6.39
CA GLY A 182 -6.51 14.74 -7.85
C GLY A 182 -6.88 13.49 -8.66
N ARG A 183 -7.36 12.41 -8.05
CA ARG A 183 -7.87 11.22 -8.76
C ARG A 183 -9.39 11.28 -8.98
N THR A 184 -9.93 12.44 -9.34
CA THR A 184 -11.32 12.53 -9.78
C THR A 184 -11.43 12.10 -11.24
N SER A 185 -11.88 10.85 -11.44
CA SER A 185 -12.65 10.36 -12.59
C SER A 185 -12.29 10.95 -13.97
N ALA A 186 -11.21 10.46 -14.59
CA ALA A 186 -11.11 10.50 -16.04
C ALA A 186 -12.07 9.46 -16.62
N VAL A 187 -13.34 9.83 -16.80
CA VAL A 187 -14.26 9.10 -17.68
C VAL A 187 -13.72 9.25 -19.10
N PRO A 188 -13.35 8.17 -19.82
CA PRO A 188 -13.01 8.30 -21.23
C PRO A 188 -14.27 8.69 -21.99
N GLY A 189 -14.29 9.93 -22.51
CA GLY A 189 -15.35 10.40 -23.38
C GLY A 189 -15.40 9.55 -24.65
N THR A 190 -16.56 8.97 -24.91
CA THR A 190 -16.87 8.27 -26.15
C THR A 190 -16.71 9.24 -27.33
N PRO A 191 -15.95 8.91 -28.38
CA PRO A 191 -15.94 9.71 -29.60
C PRO A 191 -17.29 9.56 -30.30
N THR A 192 -17.97 10.68 -30.52
CA THR A 192 -19.09 10.84 -31.47
C THR A 192 -18.58 10.97 -32.89
#